data_AF-A0A385TSD9-F1
#
_entry.id   AF-A0A385TSD9-F1
#
_cell.length_a   1.000
_cell.length_b   1.000
_cell.length_c   1.000
_cell.angle_alpha   90.00
_cell.angle_beta   90.00
_cell.angle_gamma   90.00
#
_symmetry.space_group_name_H-M   'P 1'
#
loop_
_entity.id
_entity.type
_entity.pdbx_description
1 polymer ?
#
loop_
_entity_poly.entity_id
_entity_poly.type
_entity_poly.pdbx_seq_one_letter_code
_entity_poly.pdbx_strand_id
1 'polypeptide(L)'
;MTQRLEDILAGGDRLFEGFFEWLEGQYDAASGGFYYARSSRDSGAFVPDIESTAQALGIIERCGLLHRLSDGIKAGLVRFFQSKQDPATGYFYDADPNMRTDDVMVGRALGYSVGALRKLGAAPLHPLPGNRHMAPAYCRSPEEYAEWLRSVSLVNSWRGCDRLCNSAPYLSQMPQDEREPFLREALSYFASIQDPATGLWGEGTPYVRISGTFKLLTFYNRFQAPLPRTAEIYRSLMRALQSEEAVDMCYIRNPISLLTSMKLRIPEQDVRIIAEITLQNMARLKRADGGFSRELDHSPPAPNVAQVKPGEYYPDMPEAVPLGKGEMEGDMNAGTQAILIRYSLRELGGLQERELDAADSAFSNLRAAADTSFRV
;
A
#
# COMPACT_ATOMS: atom_id res chain seq x y z
N MET A 1 -4.76 -22.02 21.85
CA MET A 1 -3.89 -21.15 21.07
C MET A 1 -2.45 -21.39 21.51
N THR A 2 -1.63 -21.90 20.61
CA THR A 2 -0.40 -22.64 20.94
C THR A 2 0.83 -21.74 21.10
N GLN A 3 1.64 -22.02 22.13
CA GLN A 3 3.01 -21.48 22.30
C GLN A 3 3.81 -21.47 20.98
N ARG A 4 3.62 -22.52 20.17
CA ARG A 4 4.24 -22.65 18.86
C ARG A 4 3.96 -21.48 17.90
N LEU A 5 2.74 -20.92 17.87
CA LEU A 5 2.46 -19.77 17.00
C LEU A 5 3.22 -18.52 17.47
N GLU A 6 3.26 -18.26 18.78
CA GLU A 6 4.07 -17.17 19.33
C GLU A 6 5.56 -17.37 18.98
N ASP A 7 6.08 -18.58 19.07
CA ASP A 7 7.48 -18.88 18.71
C ASP A 7 7.77 -18.60 17.22
N ILE A 8 6.83 -18.96 16.32
CA ILE A 8 6.93 -18.68 14.88
C ILE A 8 6.98 -17.16 14.64
N LEU A 9 6.07 -16.40 15.26
CA LEU A 9 5.99 -14.96 15.06
C LEU A 9 7.17 -14.21 15.71
N ALA A 10 7.62 -14.64 16.88
CA ALA A 10 8.87 -14.13 17.49
C ALA A 10 10.08 -14.43 16.60
N GLY A 11 10.06 -15.56 15.87
CA GLY A 11 11.03 -15.84 14.81
C GLY A 11 10.98 -14.84 13.66
N GLY A 12 9.77 -14.47 13.24
CA GLY A 12 9.53 -13.46 12.20
C GLY A 12 9.96 -12.05 12.60
N ASP A 13 9.84 -11.68 13.87
CA ASP A 13 10.25 -10.35 14.37
C ASP A 13 11.76 -10.09 14.17
N ARG A 14 12.60 -11.14 14.16
CA ARG A 14 14.03 -11.01 13.83
C ARG A 14 14.31 -10.56 12.40
N LEU A 15 13.35 -10.70 11.47
CA LEU A 15 13.50 -10.20 10.11
C LEU A 15 13.57 -8.67 10.07
N PHE A 16 13.21 -7.96 11.14
CA PHE A 16 13.26 -6.50 11.22
C PHE A 16 14.58 -5.96 11.79
N GLU A 17 15.57 -6.81 12.03
CA GLU A 17 16.93 -6.36 12.37
C GLU A 17 17.51 -5.46 11.26
N GLY A 18 17.96 -4.26 11.63
CA GLY A 18 18.47 -3.25 10.70
C GLY A 18 17.40 -2.44 9.96
N PHE A 19 16.11 -2.77 10.13
CA PHE A 19 15.04 -2.16 9.32
C PHE A 19 14.80 -0.69 9.65
N PHE A 20 14.82 -0.32 10.94
CA PHE A 20 14.56 1.05 11.35
C PHE A 20 15.75 1.97 11.06
N GLU A 21 16.98 1.47 11.15
CA GLU A 21 18.16 2.18 10.66
C GLU A 21 18.08 2.43 9.14
N TRP A 22 17.62 1.44 8.39
CA TRP A 22 17.39 1.59 6.95
C TRP A 22 16.31 2.64 6.65
N LEU A 23 15.19 2.61 7.38
CA LEU A 23 14.06 3.53 7.24
C LEU A 23 14.47 4.98 7.55
N GLU A 24 15.15 5.20 8.67
CA GLU A 24 15.70 6.51 9.04
C GLU A 24 16.66 7.03 7.97
N GLY A 25 17.48 6.14 7.42
CA GLY A 25 18.40 6.47 6.33
C GLY A 25 17.71 6.98 5.07
N GLN A 26 16.41 6.71 4.87
CA GLN A 26 15.65 7.21 3.72
C GLN A 26 15.09 8.63 3.94
N TYR A 27 15.15 9.19 5.15
CA TYR A 27 14.64 10.52 5.42
C TYR A 27 15.53 11.60 4.83
N ASP A 28 14.93 12.54 4.10
CA ASP A 28 15.60 13.73 3.60
C ASP A 28 15.18 14.96 4.40
N ALA A 29 16.09 15.48 5.23
CA ALA A 29 15.80 16.62 6.10
C ALA A 29 15.51 17.92 5.30
N ALA A 30 16.05 18.05 4.08
CA ALA A 30 15.89 19.25 3.26
C ALA A 30 14.46 19.39 2.73
N SER A 31 13.91 18.34 2.13
CA SER A 31 12.53 18.32 1.64
C SER A 31 11.51 17.97 2.72
N GLY A 32 11.92 17.22 3.75
CA GLY A 32 11.04 16.61 4.75
C GLY A 32 10.37 15.32 4.29
N GLY A 33 10.71 14.78 3.11
CA GLY A 33 10.17 13.53 2.56
C GLY A 33 11.06 12.31 2.83
N PHE A 34 10.62 11.14 2.35
CA PHE A 34 11.40 9.91 2.32
C PHE A 34 11.66 9.42 0.89
N TYR A 35 12.86 8.91 0.66
CA TYR A 35 13.23 8.22 -0.58
C TYR A 35 12.59 6.81 -0.66
N TYR A 36 12.38 6.34 -1.89
CA TYR A 36 11.85 5.01 -2.18
C TYR A 36 12.81 3.89 -1.77
N ALA A 37 14.08 4.01 -2.15
CA ALA A 37 15.13 3.04 -1.88
C ALA A 37 16.50 3.73 -1.68
N ARG A 38 17.51 2.99 -1.25
CA ARG A 38 18.86 3.53 -1.01
C ARG A 38 19.47 4.13 -2.28
N SER A 39 19.32 3.45 -3.42
CA SER A 39 19.81 3.93 -4.72
C SER A 39 19.11 5.22 -5.16
N SER A 40 17.86 5.42 -4.74
CA SER A 40 17.11 6.66 -4.97
C SER A 40 17.81 7.84 -4.28
N ARG A 41 18.22 7.65 -3.02
CA ARG A 41 18.92 8.66 -2.22
C ARG A 41 20.34 8.90 -2.71
N ASP A 42 21.11 7.85 -2.95
CA ASP A 42 22.56 7.95 -3.15
C ASP A 42 22.96 8.40 -4.56
N SER A 43 22.06 8.27 -5.54
CA SER A 43 22.37 8.56 -6.94
C SER A 43 22.27 10.03 -7.34
N GLY A 44 21.52 10.84 -6.58
CA GLY A 44 21.16 12.21 -6.95
C GLY A 44 20.22 12.31 -8.16
N ALA A 45 19.75 11.19 -8.72
CA ALA A 45 18.86 11.16 -9.87
C ALA A 45 17.37 11.20 -9.48
N PHE A 46 17.06 10.88 -8.22
CA PHE A 46 15.70 10.82 -7.70
C PHE A 46 15.53 11.78 -6.53
N VAL A 47 14.28 12.08 -6.21
CA VAL A 47 13.89 12.92 -5.07
C VAL A 47 12.87 12.18 -4.22
N PRO A 48 12.66 12.58 -2.96
CA PRO A 48 11.58 12.03 -2.14
C PRO A 48 10.21 12.24 -2.78
N ASP A 49 9.39 11.19 -2.73
CA ASP A 49 8.09 11.11 -3.41
C ASP A 49 6.93 10.93 -2.42
N ILE A 50 5.70 11.17 -2.90
CA ILE A 50 4.48 11.13 -2.08
C ILE A 50 4.22 9.72 -1.52
N GLU A 51 4.34 8.68 -2.35
CA GLU A 51 4.04 7.31 -1.94
C GLU A 51 5.00 6.87 -0.84
N SER A 52 6.30 7.02 -1.06
CA SER A 52 7.34 6.60 -0.11
C SER A 52 7.23 7.37 1.20
N THR A 53 6.98 8.67 1.15
CA THR A 53 6.81 9.49 2.35
C THR A 53 5.58 9.09 3.16
N ALA A 54 4.45 8.83 2.50
CA ALA A 54 3.22 8.42 3.18
C ALA A 54 3.33 6.99 3.76
N GLN A 55 4.07 6.12 3.07
CA GLN A 55 4.38 4.77 3.50
C GLN A 55 5.30 4.76 4.73
N ALA A 56 6.38 5.54 4.72
CA ALA A 56 7.26 5.74 5.86
C ALA A 56 6.49 6.24 7.09
N LEU A 57 5.67 7.29 6.94
CA LEU A 57 4.81 7.79 8.01
C LEU A 57 3.83 6.70 8.52
N GLY A 58 3.30 5.88 7.62
CA GLY A 58 2.45 4.75 7.97
C GLY A 58 3.19 3.63 8.73
N ILE A 59 4.47 3.40 8.46
CA ILE A 59 5.30 2.48 9.24
C ILE A 59 5.51 3.06 10.64
N ILE A 60 5.94 4.31 10.73
CA ILE A 60 6.19 5.03 11.99
C ILE A 60 4.95 5.00 12.89
N GLU A 61 3.77 5.31 12.35
CA GLU A 61 2.51 5.29 13.09
C GLU A 61 2.17 3.88 13.61
N ARG A 62 2.22 2.86 12.75
CA ARG A 62 1.87 1.48 13.13
C ARG A 62 2.80 0.89 14.17
N CYS A 63 4.07 1.32 14.16
CA CYS A 63 5.05 0.91 15.17
C CYS A 63 5.00 1.78 16.43
N GLY A 64 4.01 2.67 16.59
CA GLY A 64 3.88 3.52 17.78
C GLY A 64 4.92 4.65 17.87
N LEU A 65 5.68 4.91 16.82
CA LEU A 65 6.85 5.80 16.84
C LEU A 65 6.53 7.28 16.56
N LEU A 66 5.27 7.63 16.28
CA LEU A 66 4.90 9.00 15.90
C LEU A 66 5.25 10.03 16.99
N HIS A 67 5.16 9.65 18.26
CA HIS A 67 5.51 10.51 19.40
C HIS A 67 7.03 10.77 19.51
N ARG A 68 7.86 9.95 18.86
CA ARG A 68 9.32 10.08 18.86
C ARG A 68 9.84 11.05 17.81
N LEU A 69 9.05 11.36 16.78
CA LEU A 69 9.39 12.37 15.81
C LEU A 69 9.45 13.75 16.48
N SER A 70 10.53 14.50 16.23
CA SER A 70 10.64 15.90 16.64
C SER A 70 9.61 16.77 15.91
N ASP A 71 9.27 17.92 16.49
CA ASP A 71 8.34 18.86 15.86
C ASP A 71 8.87 19.39 14.52
N GLY A 72 10.21 19.52 14.39
CA GLY A 72 10.86 19.86 13.14
C GLY A 72 10.60 18.85 12.02
N ILE A 73 10.68 17.56 12.32
CA ILE A 73 10.39 16.47 11.35
C ILE A 73 8.91 16.48 10.98
N LYS A 74 8.01 16.59 11.96
CA LYS A 74 6.56 16.65 11.72
C LYS A 74 6.20 17.84 10.83
N ALA A 75 6.76 19.02 11.11
CA ALA A 75 6.58 20.22 10.29
C ALA A 75 7.17 20.05 8.87
N GLY A 76 8.32 19.36 8.75
CA GLY A 76 8.93 19.01 7.46
C GLY A 76 8.00 18.13 6.61
N LEU A 77 7.43 17.08 7.20
CA LEU A 77 6.47 16.20 6.53
C LEU A 77 5.21 16.96 6.08
N VAL A 78 4.67 17.85 6.94
CA VAL A 78 3.52 18.69 6.56
C VAL A 78 3.86 19.56 5.36
N ARG A 79 5.00 20.27 5.39
CA ARG A 79 5.46 21.10 4.27
C ARG A 79 5.67 20.28 3.01
N PHE A 80 6.24 19.07 3.12
CA PHE A 80 6.45 18.17 2.00
C PHE A 80 5.12 17.90 1.27
N PHE A 81 4.11 17.36 1.96
CA PHE A 81 2.83 17.04 1.32
C PHE A 81 2.10 18.29 0.79
N GLN A 82 2.12 19.39 1.54
CA GLN A 82 1.52 20.65 1.11
C GLN A 82 2.19 21.22 -0.15
N SER A 83 3.52 21.09 -0.27
CA SER A 83 4.27 21.58 -1.44
C SER A 83 3.95 20.82 -2.73
N LYS A 84 3.48 19.58 -2.61
CA LYS A 84 3.06 18.74 -3.75
C LYS A 84 1.66 19.10 -4.25
N GLN A 85 0.92 19.95 -3.53
CA GLN A 85 -0.44 20.30 -3.90
C GLN A 85 -0.46 21.37 -5.01
N ASP A 86 -1.10 21.04 -6.12
CA ASP A 86 -1.31 21.94 -7.24
C ASP A 86 -2.43 22.95 -6.92
N PRO A 87 -2.15 24.27 -6.92
CA PRO A 87 -3.14 25.28 -6.52
C PRO A 87 -4.33 25.42 -7.48
N ALA A 88 -4.14 25.07 -8.76
CA ALA A 88 -5.16 25.20 -9.80
C ALA A 88 -6.17 24.05 -9.74
N THR A 89 -5.69 22.83 -9.49
CA THR A 89 -6.51 21.62 -9.58
C THR A 89 -6.85 21.01 -8.21
N GLY A 90 -6.05 21.31 -7.17
CA GLY A 90 -6.19 20.74 -5.83
C GLY A 90 -5.60 19.33 -5.68
N TYR A 91 -5.12 18.72 -6.77
CA TYR A 91 -4.45 17.42 -6.78
C TYR A 91 -3.03 17.51 -6.20
N PHE A 92 -2.43 16.34 -5.93
CA PHE A 92 -1.06 16.23 -5.45
C PHE A 92 -0.21 15.50 -6.49
N TYR A 93 0.95 16.06 -6.83
CA TYR A 93 1.84 15.51 -7.85
C TYR A 93 3.30 15.50 -7.40
N ASP A 94 4.00 14.44 -7.76
CA ASP A 94 5.45 14.42 -7.85
C ASP A 94 5.93 15.08 -9.14
N ALA A 95 7.24 15.26 -9.26
CA ALA A 95 7.84 16.06 -10.33
C ALA A 95 7.74 15.40 -11.71
N ASP A 96 7.63 14.07 -11.77
CA ASP A 96 7.56 13.33 -13.02
C ASP A 96 6.22 13.63 -13.75
N PRO A 97 6.26 14.14 -14.99
CA PRO A 97 5.06 14.51 -15.73
C PRO A 97 4.15 13.31 -16.03
N ASN A 98 4.69 12.09 -16.11
CA ASN A 98 3.93 10.89 -16.43
C ASN A 98 2.94 10.52 -15.33
N MET A 99 3.21 10.92 -14.09
CA MET A 99 2.27 10.76 -12.98
C MET A 99 0.90 11.38 -13.28
N ARG A 100 0.86 12.53 -13.99
CA ARG A 100 -0.41 13.22 -14.31
C ARG A 100 -1.27 12.45 -15.30
N THR A 101 -0.70 11.46 -15.99
CA THR A 101 -1.38 10.65 -17.01
C THR A 101 -1.84 9.29 -16.49
N ASP A 102 -1.41 8.90 -15.28
CA ASP A 102 -1.85 7.67 -14.63
C ASP A 102 -2.88 7.98 -13.53
N ASP A 103 -4.16 7.83 -13.86
CA ASP A 103 -5.27 8.04 -12.93
C ASP A 103 -5.05 7.31 -11.59
N VAL A 104 -4.46 6.11 -11.62
CA VAL A 104 -4.19 5.31 -10.43
C VAL A 104 -3.17 5.99 -9.52
N MET A 105 -2.10 6.55 -10.08
CA MET A 105 -1.14 7.33 -9.29
C MET A 105 -1.76 8.61 -8.74
N VAL A 106 -2.54 9.33 -9.56
CA VAL A 106 -3.19 10.58 -9.14
C VAL A 106 -4.16 10.33 -7.98
N GLY A 107 -5.04 9.34 -8.11
CA GLY A 107 -6.01 8.99 -7.07
C GLY A 107 -5.34 8.49 -5.78
N ARG A 108 -4.29 7.69 -5.89
CA ARG A 108 -3.49 7.25 -4.74
C ARG A 108 -2.77 8.41 -4.06
N ALA A 109 -2.13 9.31 -4.80
CA ALA A 109 -1.41 10.45 -4.24
C ALA A 109 -2.34 11.39 -3.49
N LEU A 110 -3.55 11.62 -4.02
CA LEU A 110 -4.60 12.35 -3.30
C LEU A 110 -4.93 11.67 -1.95
N GLY A 111 -5.16 10.36 -1.95
CA GLY A 111 -5.45 9.59 -0.74
C GLY A 111 -4.29 9.60 0.27
N TYR A 112 -3.05 9.45 -0.20
CA TYR A 112 -1.85 9.45 0.62
C TYR A 112 -1.61 10.81 1.28
N SER A 113 -1.61 11.90 0.50
CA SER A 113 -1.34 13.24 1.00
C SER A 113 -2.40 13.70 2.01
N VAL A 114 -3.69 13.54 1.68
CA VAL A 114 -4.77 13.91 2.61
C VAL A 114 -4.73 13.06 3.88
N GLY A 115 -4.47 11.76 3.73
CA GLY A 115 -4.32 10.84 4.86
C GLY A 115 -3.17 11.24 5.77
N ALA A 116 -2.00 11.54 5.20
CA ALA A 116 -0.79 11.91 5.94
C ALA A 116 -0.94 13.27 6.65
N LEU A 117 -1.47 14.29 5.98
CA LEU A 117 -1.73 15.59 6.58
C LEU A 117 -2.65 15.47 7.80
N ARG A 118 -3.74 14.72 7.67
CA ARG A 118 -4.67 14.47 8.79
C ARG A 118 -3.98 13.79 9.97
N LYS A 119 -3.13 12.78 9.74
CA LYS A 119 -2.37 12.10 10.81
C LYS A 119 -1.43 13.06 11.55
N LEU A 120 -0.90 14.04 10.84
CA LEU A 120 -0.01 15.07 11.38
C LEU A 120 -0.78 16.27 11.98
N GLY A 121 -2.13 16.23 12.00
CA GLY A 121 -2.96 17.33 12.49
C GLY A 121 -2.99 18.55 11.57
N ALA A 122 -2.65 18.38 10.29
CA ALA A 122 -2.62 19.42 9.28
C ALA A 122 -3.73 19.26 8.23
N ALA A 123 -3.90 20.27 7.39
CA ALA A 123 -4.86 20.29 6.28
C ALA A 123 -4.16 20.61 4.95
N PRO A 124 -4.77 20.24 3.79
CA PRO A 124 -4.36 20.74 2.48
C PRO A 124 -4.36 22.27 2.42
N LEU A 125 -3.46 22.86 1.62
CA LEU A 125 -3.39 24.32 1.41
C LEU A 125 -4.50 24.84 0.49
N HIS A 126 -4.96 24.01 -0.45
CA HIS A 126 -5.94 24.37 -1.46
C HIS A 126 -7.15 23.42 -1.41
N PRO A 127 -8.36 23.88 -1.82
CA PRO A 127 -9.52 23.01 -1.94
C PRO A 127 -9.24 21.78 -2.82
N LEU A 128 -9.69 20.61 -2.35
CA LEU A 128 -9.52 19.33 -3.03
C LEU A 128 -10.30 19.25 -4.36
N PRO A 129 -9.93 18.33 -5.28
CA PRO A 129 -10.53 18.25 -6.61
C PRO A 129 -12.05 18.06 -6.63
N GLY A 130 -12.60 17.28 -5.69
CA GLY A 130 -14.05 17.08 -5.57
C GLY A 130 -14.81 18.38 -5.29
N ASN A 131 -14.19 19.29 -4.53
CA ASN A 131 -14.78 20.60 -4.20
C ASN A 131 -14.66 21.61 -5.36
N ARG A 132 -14.06 21.21 -6.48
CA ARG A 132 -13.85 22.05 -7.67
C ARG A 132 -14.50 21.49 -8.94
N HIS A 133 -15.30 20.43 -8.82
CA HIS A 133 -15.82 19.66 -9.98
C HIS A 133 -14.71 19.15 -10.92
N MET A 134 -13.52 18.85 -10.37
CA MET A 134 -12.35 18.34 -11.10
C MET A 134 -12.19 16.82 -10.97
N ALA A 135 -13.25 16.11 -10.59
CA ALA A 135 -13.26 14.65 -10.60
C ALA A 135 -13.20 14.12 -12.04
N PRO A 136 -12.71 12.89 -12.27
CA PRO A 136 -12.69 12.27 -13.59
C PRO A 136 -14.07 12.27 -14.26
N ALA A 137 -14.10 12.29 -15.60
CA ALA A 137 -15.34 12.40 -16.37
C ALA A 137 -16.36 11.29 -16.02
N TYR A 138 -15.88 10.07 -15.72
CA TYR A 138 -16.74 8.96 -15.31
C TYR A 138 -17.47 9.18 -13.98
N CYS A 139 -17.13 10.21 -13.19
CA CYS A 139 -17.81 10.56 -11.95
C CYS A 139 -18.96 11.57 -12.14
N ARG A 140 -19.31 11.94 -13.39
CA ARG A 140 -20.38 12.93 -13.65
C ARG A 140 -21.79 12.40 -13.38
N SER A 141 -22.05 11.13 -13.70
CA SER A 141 -23.32 10.49 -13.40
C SER A 141 -23.14 8.99 -13.12
N PRO A 142 -24.10 8.33 -12.44
CA PRO A 142 -24.05 6.89 -12.21
C PRO A 142 -23.98 6.07 -13.50
N GLU A 143 -24.63 6.53 -14.57
CA GLU A 143 -24.64 5.87 -15.88
C GLU A 143 -23.26 5.91 -16.53
N GLU A 144 -22.62 7.07 -16.58
CA GLU A 144 -21.25 7.21 -17.10
C GLU A 144 -20.25 6.40 -16.27
N TYR A 145 -20.47 6.34 -14.96
CA TYR A 145 -19.67 5.52 -14.06
C TYR A 145 -19.83 4.03 -14.36
N ALA A 146 -21.07 3.56 -14.56
CA ALA A 146 -21.36 2.18 -14.89
C ALA A 146 -20.76 1.78 -16.26
N GLU A 147 -20.79 2.68 -17.24
CA GLU A 147 -20.13 2.48 -18.53
C GLU A 147 -18.61 2.35 -18.38
N TRP A 148 -17.99 3.24 -17.59
CA TRP A 148 -16.57 3.17 -17.29
C TRP A 148 -16.19 1.88 -16.56
N LEU A 149 -16.96 1.45 -15.56
CA LEU A 149 -16.71 0.19 -14.83
C LEU A 149 -16.64 -1.00 -15.80
N ARG A 150 -17.55 -1.07 -16.78
CA ARG A 150 -17.61 -2.13 -17.80
C ARG A 150 -16.49 -2.04 -18.84
N SER A 151 -15.86 -0.88 -19.02
CA SER A 151 -14.78 -0.70 -20.00
C SER A 151 -13.41 -1.11 -19.46
N VAL A 152 -13.25 -1.23 -18.14
CA VAL A 152 -11.97 -1.63 -17.54
C VAL A 152 -11.69 -3.11 -17.80
N SER A 153 -10.58 -3.38 -18.49
CA SER A 153 -10.10 -4.74 -18.73
C SER A 153 -9.69 -5.44 -17.43
N LEU A 154 -9.99 -6.74 -17.34
CA LEU A 154 -9.60 -7.61 -16.23
C LEU A 154 -8.65 -8.74 -16.66
N VAL A 155 -8.05 -8.64 -17.85
CA VAL A 155 -7.08 -9.63 -18.38
C VAL A 155 -5.85 -9.80 -17.46
N ASN A 156 -5.50 -8.74 -16.73
CA ASN A 156 -4.65 -8.80 -15.55
C ASN A 156 -5.46 -8.25 -14.37
N SER A 157 -5.96 -9.14 -13.51
CA SER A 157 -6.80 -8.75 -12.37
C SER A 157 -6.16 -7.72 -11.47
N TRP A 158 -4.83 -7.78 -11.27
CA TRP A 158 -4.18 -6.84 -10.37
C TRP A 158 -4.32 -5.42 -10.91
N ARG A 159 -3.90 -5.13 -12.14
CA ARG A 159 -4.04 -3.78 -12.72
C ARG A 159 -5.51 -3.39 -12.92
N GLY A 160 -6.33 -4.30 -13.45
CA GLY A 160 -7.74 -4.01 -13.72
C GLY A 160 -8.52 -3.64 -12.47
N CYS A 161 -8.42 -4.44 -11.41
CA CYS A 161 -9.06 -4.13 -10.14
C CYS A 161 -8.45 -2.91 -9.42
N ASP A 162 -7.15 -2.63 -9.62
CA ASP A 162 -6.53 -1.40 -9.11
C ASP A 162 -7.19 -0.15 -9.72
N ARG A 163 -7.43 -0.17 -11.05
CA ARG A 163 -8.16 0.90 -11.73
C ARG A 163 -9.59 1.04 -11.21
N LEU A 164 -10.32 -0.07 -11.09
CA LEU A 164 -11.69 -0.06 -10.55
C LEU A 164 -11.74 0.56 -9.15
N CYS A 165 -10.83 0.15 -8.25
CA CYS A 165 -10.86 0.62 -6.86
C CYS A 165 -10.37 2.08 -6.70
N ASN A 166 -9.61 2.59 -7.67
CA ASN A 166 -9.08 3.96 -7.65
C ASN A 166 -10.15 5.03 -7.96
N SER A 167 -11.39 4.65 -8.29
CA SER A 167 -12.51 5.61 -8.27
C SER A 167 -12.86 6.08 -6.86
N ALA A 168 -12.51 5.31 -5.84
CA ALA A 168 -13.01 5.51 -4.49
C ALA A 168 -12.55 6.80 -3.79
N PRO A 169 -11.30 7.30 -3.95
CA PRO A 169 -10.90 8.62 -3.44
C PRO A 169 -11.79 9.75 -3.95
N TYR A 170 -12.33 9.66 -5.17
CA TYR A 170 -13.26 10.65 -5.72
C TYR A 170 -14.64 10.52 -5.09
N LEU A 171 -15.18 9.31 -5.05
CA LEU A 171 -16.50 9.06 -4.44
C LEU A 171 -16.51 9.44 -2.95
N SER A 172 -15.41 9.24 -2.21
CA SER A 172 -15.31 9.64 -0.80
C SER A 172 -15.40 11.15 -0.54
N GLN A 173 -15.23 11.98 -1.57
CA GLN A 173 -15.41 13.44 -1.48
C GLN A 173 -16.87 13.88 -1.72
N MET A 174 -17.72 13.00 -2.26
CA MET A 174 -19.12 13.31 -2.51
C MET A 174 -19.96 13.27 -1.21
N PRO A 175 -21.02 14.11 -1.11
CA PRO A 175 -22.10 13.92 -0.16
C PRO A 175 -22.67 12.49 -0.24
N GLN A 176 -23.19 11.98 0.89
CA GLN A 176 -23.62 10.58 0.97
C GLN A 176 -24.76 10.24 0.01
N ASP A 177 -25.74 11.14 -0.11
CA ASP A 177 -26.90 11.03 -1.00
C ASP A 177 -26.51 11.05 -2.48
N GLU A 178 -25.53 11.88 -2.86
CA GLU A 178 -24.97 11.90 -4.22
C GLU A 178 -24.12 10.65 -4.51
N ARG A 179 -23.42 10.13 -3.51
CA ARG A 179 -22.53 8.97 -3.64
C ARG A 179 -23.27 7.63 -3.80
N GLU A 180 -24.40 7.47 -3.14
CA GLU A 180 -25.11 6.18 -3.02
C GLU A 180 -25.45 5.53 -4.39
N PRO A 181 -25.93 6.26 -5.40
CA PRO A 181 -26.16 5.70 -6.73
C PRO A 181 -24.89 5.11 -7.38
N PHE A 182 -23.74 5.78 -7.25
CA PHE A 182 -22.46 5.28 -7.78
C PHE A 182 -22.02 4.00 -7.06
N LEU A 183 -22.20 3.92 -5.74
CA LEU A 183 -21.87 2.71 -4.98
C LEU A 183 -22.73 1.53 -5.40
N ARG A 184 -24.01 1.76 -5.68
CA ARG A 184 -24.91 0.72 -6.20
C ARG A 184 -24.42 0.15 -7.53
N GLU A 185 -24.04 1.01 -8.47
CA GLU A 185 -23.48 0.59 -9.75
C GLU A 185 -22.19 -0.21 -9.59
N ALA A 186 -21.25 0.28 -8.76
CA ALA A 186 -20.01 -0.43 -8.46
C ALA A 186 -20.26 -1.81 -7.86
N LEU A 187 -21.04 -1.90 -6.77
CA LEU A 187 -21.25 -3.15 -6.05
C LEU A 187 -22.06 -4.16 -6.88
N SER A 188 -23.03 -3.69 -7.67
CA SER A 188 -23.77 -4.53 -8.61
C SER A 188 -22.86 -5.12 -9.70
N TYR A 189 -22.02 -4.28 -10.31
CA TYR A 189 -21.06 -4.74 -11.31
C TYR A 189 -20.01 -5.69 -10.72
N PHE A 190 -19.42 -5.37 -9.56
CA PHE A 190 -18.46 -6.25 -8.92
C PHE A 190 -19.06 -7.61 -8.58
N ALA A 191 -20.32 -7.65 -8.14
CA ALA A 191 -21.02 -8.91 -7.88
C ALA A 191 -21.27 -9.73 -9.15
N SER A 192 -21.55 -9.09 -10.29
CA SER A 192 -21.88 -9.79 -11.54
C SER A 192 -20.66 -10.43 -12.21
N ILE A 193 -19.45 -9.92 -11.96
CA ILE A 193 -18.20 -10.41 -12.56
C ILE A 193 -17.36 -11.27 -11.60
N GLN A 194 -17.79 -11.47 -10.35
CA GLN A 194 -17.06 -12.31 -9.40
C GLN A 194 -17.22 -13.78 -9.76
N ASP A 195 -16.11 -14.52 -9.86
CA ASP A 195 -16.11 -15.95 -10.16
C ASP A 195 -16.82 -16.73 -9.03
N PRO A 196 -17.91 -17.47 -9.31
CA PRO A 196 -18.67 -18.16 -8.27
C PRO A 196 -17.95 -19.36 -7.66
N ALA A 197 -16.98 -19.96 -8.37
CA ALA A 197 -16.24 -21.13 -7.92
C ALA A 197 -15.03 -20.75 -7.05
N THR A 198 -14.29 -19.72 -7.46
CA THR A 198 -13.07 -19.29 -6.76
C THR A 198 -13.31 -18.11 -5.81
N GLY A 199 -14.38 -17.34 -6.01
CA GLY A 199 -14.63 -16.09 -5.29
C GLY A 199 -13.72 -14.93 -5.71
N LEU A 200 -12.80 -15.15 -6.67
CA LEU A 200 -11.83 -14.15 -7.10
C LEU A 200 -12.36 -13.34 -8.28
N TRP A 201 -11.79 -12.15 -8.49
CA TRP A 201 -12.10 -11.30 -9.63
C TRP A 201 -11.06 -11.41 -10.75
N GLY A 202 -11.53 -11.32 -12.00
CA GLY A 202 -10.73 -11.23 -13.22
C GLY A 202 -9.86 -12.45 -13.54
N GLU A 203 -8.87 -12.24 -14.40
CA GLU A 203 -7.99 -13.24 -14.99
C GLU A 203 -6.51 -13.14 -14.51
N GLY A 204 -5.70 -14.12 -14.91
CA GLY A 204 -4.28 -14.24 -14.57
C GLY A 204 -3.97 -15.41 -13.65
N THR A 205 -2.70 -15.48 -13.21
CA THR A 205 -2.25 -16.50 -12.25
C THR A 205 -3.01 -16.39 -10.92
N PRO A 206 -2.99 -17.42 -10.06
CA PRO A 206 -3.67 -17.36 -8.76
C PRO A 206 -3.30 -16.12 -7.95
N TYR A 207 -2.01 -15.77 -7.86
CA TYR A 207 -1.58 -14.58 -7.14
C TYR A 207 -1.97 -13.24 -7.79
N VAL A 208 -2.06 -13.17 -9.12
CA VAL A 208 -2.59 -11.99 -9.82
C VAL A 208 -4.07 -11.79 -9.51
N ARG A 209 -4.88 -12.85 -9.56
CA ARG A 209 -6.32 -12.83 -9.22
C ARG A 209 -6.56 -12.52 -7.74
N ILE A 210 -5.72 -13.05 -6.85
CA ILE A 210 -5.74 -12.71 -5.42
C ILE A 210 -5.40 -11.23 -5.20
N SER A 211 -4.39 -10.71 -5.90
CA SER A 211 -4.01 -9.30 -5.80
C SER A 211 -5.12 -8.38 -6.32
N GLY A 212 -5.80 -8.73 -7.42
CA GLY A 212 -6.99 -8.01 -7.89
C GLY A 212 -8.13 -8.04 -6.88
N THR A 213 -8.42 -9.21 -6.30
CA THR A 213 -9.38 -9.38 -5.21
C THR A 213 -9.04 -8.49 -4.00
N PHE A 214 -7.75 -8.43 -3.63
CA PHE A 214 -7.28 -7.54 -2.57
C PHE A 214 -7.51 -6.06 -2.93
N LYS A 215 -7.32 -5.65 -4.19
CA LYS A 215 -7.61 -4.26 -4.62
C LYS A 215 -9.09 -3.92 -4.44
N LEU A 216 -10.00 -4.79 -4.89
CA LEU A 216 -11.43 -4.56 -4.67
C LEU A 216 -11.81 -4.57 -3.19
N LEU A 217 -11.20 -5.41 -2.36
CA LEU A 217 -11.39 -5.35 -0.90
C LEU A 217 -11.14 -3.93 -0.36
N THR A 218 -10.17 -3.17 -0.88
CA THR A 218 -9.95 -1.79 -0.43
C THR A 218 -11.15 -0.88 -0.71
N PHE A 219 -11.88 -1.11 -1.80
CA PHE A 219 -13.13 -0.42 -2.11
C PHE A 219 -14.23 -0.82 -1.12
N TYR A 220 -14.44 -2.12 -0.92
CA TYR A 220 -15.42 -2.65 0.05
C TYR A 220 -15.19 -2.09 1.46
N ASN A 221 -13.95 -2.15 1.96
CA ASN A 221 -13.59 -1.65 3.28
C ASN A 221 -13.84 -0.13 3.41
N ARG A 222 -13.50 0.65 2.38
CA ARG A 222 -13.66 2.11 2.40
C ARG A 222 -15.12 2.54 2.51
N PHE A 223 -16.02 1.82 1.86
CA PHE A 223 -17.46 2.09 1.91
C PHE A 223 -18.21 1.18 2.87
N GLN A 224 -17.50 0.46 3.74
CA GLN A 224 -18.05 -0.45 4.76
C GLN A 224 -19.03 -1.48 4.19
N ALA A 225 -18.82 -1.90 2.93
CA ALA A 225 -19.61 -2.92 2.28
C ALA A 225 -19.05 -4.31 2.61
N PRO A 226 -19.92 -5.33 2.83
CA PRO A 226 -19.47 -6.68 3.11
C PRO A 226 -18.83 -7.31 1.87
N LEU A 227 -17.68 -7.97 2.06
CA LEU A 227 -17.03 -8.72 1.00
C LEU A 227 -17.84 -10.00 0.68
N PRO A 228 -18.22 -10.26 -0.58
CA PRO A 228 -18.96 -11.46 -0.96
C PRO A 228 -18.04 -12.69 -1.10
N ARG A 229 -18.62 -13.89 -0.98
CA ARG A 229 -17.96 -15.20 -1.23
C ARG A 229 -16.68 -15.44 -0.44
N THR A 230 -16.66 -15.03 0.82
CA THR A 230 -15.48 -15.15 1.70
C THR A 230 -15.00 -16.60 1.88
N ALA A 231 -15.91 -17.58 1.84
CA ALA A 231 -15.55 -18.99 1.93
C ALA A 231 -14.79 -19.48 0.68
N GLU A 232 -15.23 -19.08 -0.52
CA GLU A 232 -14.57 -19.38 -1.79
C GLU A 232 -13.20 -18.70 -1.86
N ILE A 233 -13.14 -17.41 -1.48
CA ILE A 233 -11.89 -16.65 -1.41
C ILE A 233 -10.91 -17.35 -0.49
N TYR A 234 -11.32 -17.73 0.72
CA TYR A 234 -10.48 -18.45 1.67
C TYR A 234 -9.90 -19.75 1.09
N ARG A 235 -10.72 -20.57 0.42
CA ARG A 235 -10.23 -21.81 -0.22
C ARG A 235 -9.19 -21.52 -1.32
N SER A 236 -9.43 -20.49 -2.13
CA SER A 236 -8.50 -20.07 -3.18
C SER A 236 -7.18 -19.55 -2.60
N LEU A 237 -7.23 -18.80 -1.51
CA LEU A 237 -6.05 -18.31 -0.79
C LEU A 237 -5.21 -19.47 -0.23
N MET A 238 -5.85 -20.42 0.45
CA MET A 238 -5.15 -21.58 1.01
C MET A 238 -4.49 -22.43 -0.07
N ARG A 239 -5.18 -22.66 -1.19
CA ARG A 239 -4.60 -23.36 -2.35
C ARG A 239 -3.35 -22.63 -2.85
N ALA A 240 -3.47 -21.32 -3.13
CA ALA A 240 -2.35 -20.54 -3.66
C ALA A 240 -1.14 -20.53 -2.70
N LEU A 241 -1.36 -20.30 -1.41
CA LEU A 241 -0.28 -20.32 -0.41
C LEU A 241 0.47 -21.65 -0.38
N GLN A 242 -0.20 -22.77 -0.63
CA GLN A 242 0.38 -24.12 -0.55
C GLN A 242 0.99 -24.61 -1.87
N SER A 243 0.54 -24.10 -3.02
CA SER A 243 0.94 -24.62 -4.34
C SER A 243 1.75 -23.66 -5.18
N GLU A 244 1.70 -22.36 -4.89
CA GLU A 244 2.33 -21.32 -5.72
C GLU A 244 3.58 -20.76 -5.05
N GLU A 245 4.51 -20.26 -5.86
CA GLU A 245 5.69 -19.56 -5.36
C GLU A 245 5.44 -18.05 -5.28
N ALA A 246 5.60 -17.47 -4.09
CA ALA A 246 5.51 -16.03 -3.90
C ALA A 246 6.87 -15.37 -4.18
N VAL A 247 7.06 -14.84 -5.39
CA VAL A 247 8.28 -14.14 -5.83
C VAL A 247 8.25 -12.62 -5.58
N ASP A 248 7.16 -12.13 -4.98
CA ASP A 248 6.82 -10.73 -4.87
C ASP A 248 6.20 -10.46 -3.49
N MET A 249 6.62 -9.40 -2.79
CA MET A 249 6.09 -9.02 -1.48
C MET A 249 4.56 -8.85 -1.48
N CYS A 250 3.98 -8.33 -2.56
CA CYS A 250 2.52 -8.23 -2.73
C CYS A 250 1.84 -9.60 -2.78
N TYR A 251 2.48 -10.60 -3.37
CA TYR A 251 1.95 -11.98 -3.39
C TYR A 251 1.96 -12.60 -1.99
N ILE A 252 2.82 -12.11 -1.09
CA ILE A 252 2.83 -12.51 0.32
C ILE A 252 1.77 -11.73 1.10
N ARG A 253 1.78 -10.39 1.01
CA ARG A 253 0.98 -9.51 1.86
C ARG A 253 -0.51 -9.48 1.51
N ASN A 254 -0.87 -9.59 0.22
CA ASN A 254 -2.26 -9.49 -0.23
C ASN A 254 -3.14 -10.64 0.30
N PRO A 255 -2.71 -11.93 0.24
CA PRO A 255 -3.41 -13.02 0.90
C PRO A 255 -3.69 -12.76 2.38
N ILE A 256 -2.69 -12.31 3.13
CA ILE A 256 -2.82 -12.10 4.58
C ILE A 256 -3.81 -10.97 4.87
N SER A 257 -3.72 -9.87 4.13
CA SER A 257 -4.67 -8.76 4.27
C SER A 257 -6.13 -9.19 3.98
N LEU A 258 -6.34 -10.06 2.99
CA LEU A 258 -7.66 -10.64 2.70
C LEU A 258 -8.15 -11.51 3.86
N LEU A 259 -7.33 -12.46 4.33
CA LEU A 259 -7.67 -13.35 5.44
C LEU A 259 -8.08 -12.56 6.68
N THR A 260 -7.29 -11.55 7.04
CA THR A 260 -7.56 -10.69 8.20
C THR A 260 -8.86 -9.90 8.01
N SER A 261 -9.07 -9.30 6.83
CA SER A 261 -10.25 -8.46 6.57
C SER A 261 -11.56 -9.24 6.53
N MET A 262 -11.54 -10.51 6.12
CA MET A 262 -12.74 -11.35 6.07
C MET A 262 -13.25 -11.76 7.46
N LYS A 263 -12.44 -11.58 8.52
CA LYS A 263 -12.80 -11.92 9.91
C LYS A 263 -13.38 -13.33 10.08
N LEU A 264 -12.86 -14.27 9.29
CA LEU A 264 -13.28 -15.68 9.35
C LEU A 264 -12.70 -16.35 10.58
N ARG A 265 -13.41 -17.35 11.10
CA ARG A 265 -12.83 -18.29 12.05
C ARG A 265 -11.92 -19.25 11.29
N ILE A 266 -10.62 -18.99 11.31
CA ILE A 266 -9.61 -19.85 10.68
C ILE A 266 -9.17 -20.94 11.68
N PRO A 267 -9.10 -22.22 11.28
CA PRO A 267 -8.55 -23.28 12.13
C PRO A 267 -7.12 -22.96 12.59
N GLU A 268 -6.79 -23.27 13.85
CA GLU A 268 -5.47 -22.97 14.42
C GLU A 268 -4.32 -23.64 13.66
N GLN A 269 -4.56 -24.80 13.05
CA GLN A 269 -3.59 -25.45 12.16
C GLN A 269 -3.31 -24.59 10.92
N ASP A 270 -4.34 -24.03 10.30
CA ASP A 270 -4.20 -23.22 9.10
C ASP A 270 -3.51 -21.90 9.41
N VAL A 271 -3.83 -21.26 10.55
CA VAL A 271 -3.11 -20.04 10.99
C VAL A 271 -1.60 -20.30 11.10
N ARG A 272 -1.20 -21.46 11.64
CA ARG A 272 0.22 -21.83 11.72
C ARG A 272 0.85 -22.04 10.35
N ILE A 273 0.17 -22.76 9.46
CA ILE A 273 0.64 -22.97 8.07
C ILE A 273 0.79 -21.63 7.35
N ILE A 274 -0.20 -20.75 7.46
CA ILE A 274 -0.18 -19.41 6.90
C ILE A 274 1.03 -18.64 7.44
N ALA A 275 1.25 -18.60 8.75
CA ALA A 275 2.37 -17.88 9.35
C ALA A 275 3.73 -18.43 8.90
N GLU A 276 3.91 -19.77 8.90
CA GLU A 276 5.16 -20.42 8.48
C GLU A 276 5.49 -20.09 7.01
N ILE A 277 4.55 -20.29 6.08
CA ILE A 277 4.74 -20.00 4.64
C ILE A 277 5.01 -18.51 4.41
N THR A 278 4.26 -17.64 5.08
CA THR A 278 4.36 -16.19 4.91
C THR A 278 5.73 -15.68 5.36
N LEU A 279 6.19 -16.08 6.54
CA LEU A 279 7.48 -15.64 7.07
C LEU A 279 8.66 -16.24 6.30
N GLN A 280 8.55 -17.49 5.84
CA GLN A 280 9.56 -18.10 4.97
C GLN A 280 9.71 -17.32 3.65
N ASN A 281 8.60 -16.97 3.00
CA ASN A 281 8.65 -16.18 1.78
C ASN A 281 9.16 -14.75 2.04
N MET A 282 8.73 -14.11 3.13
CA MET A 282 9.17 -12.76 3.49
C MET A 282 10.68 -12.72 3.78
N ALA A 283 11.23 -13.76 4.41
CA ALA A 283 12.66 -13.86 4.69
C ALA A 283 13.53 -13.86 3.41
N ARG A 284 13.02 -14.40 2.29
CA ARG A 284 13.71 -14.41 0.99
C ARG A 284 13.83 -13.02 0.36
N LEU A 285 12.99 -12.08 0.80
CA LEU A 285 12.96 -10.69 0.33
C LEU A 285 13.74 -9.75 1.25
N LYS A 286 14.25 -10.24 2.39
CA LYS A 286 15.09 -9.45 3.29
C LYS A 286 16.42 -9.14 2.63
N ARG A 287 16.89 -7.91 2.77
CA ARG A 287 18.15 -7.43 2.18
C ARG A 287 19.20 -7.09 3.22
N ALA A 288 20.46 -7.14 2.77
CA ALA A 288 21.64 -6.86 3.58
C ALA A 288 21.72 -5.39 4.02
N ASP A 289 20.97 -4.51 3.34
CA ASP A 289 20.92 -3.09 3.65
C ASP A 289 20.00 -2.74 4.84
N GLY A 290 19.29 -3.72 5.40
CA GLY A 290 18.32 -3.54 6.48
C GLY A 290 16.86 -3.58 5.99
N GLY A 291 16.59 -3.25 4.74
CA GLY A 291 15.24 -3.22 4.18
C GLY A 291 14.76 -4.58 3.64
N PHE A 292 13.61 -4.53 2.97
CA PHE A 292 13.02 -5.63 2.21
C PHE A 292 12.86 -5.18 0.78
N SER A 293 13.15 -6.03 -0.19
CA SER A 293 12.84 -5.75 -1.58
C SER A 293 11.44 -6.23 -1.93
N ARG A 294 10.87 -5.66 -2.99
CA ARG A 294 9.59 -6.11 -3.51
C ARG A 294 9.73 -7.44 -4.25
N GLU A 295 10.76 -7.68 -5.06
CA GLU A 295 10.97 -8.95 -5.79
C GLU A 295 12.24 -9.68 -5.33
N LEU A 296 12.39 -10.95 -5.70
CA LEU A 296 13.48 -11.82 -5.23
C LEU A 296 14.88 -11.38 -5.67
N ASP A 297 14.99 -10.75 -6.83
CA ASP A 297 16.26 -10.33 -7.44
C ASP A 297 16.44 -8.81 -7.45
N HIS A 298 15.37 -8.03 -7.27
CA HIS A 298 15.43 -6.57 -7.28
C HIS A 298 14.22 -5.90 -6.59
N SER A 299 14.33 -4.60 -6.35
CA SER A 299 13.19 -3.70 -6.12
C SER A 299 12.81 -3.03 -7.43
N PRO A 300 11.54 -3.05 -7.88
CA PRO A 300 11.14 -2.46 -9.16
C PRO A 300 11.47 -0.96 -9.22
N PRO A 301 12.11 -0.47 -10.30
CA PRO A 301 12.44 0.93 -10.41
C PRO A 301 11.20 1.82 -10.50
N ALA A 302 10.10 1.31 -11.05
CA ALA A 302 8.84 2.05 -11.23
C ALA A 302 7.65 1.26 -10.65
N PRO A 303 7.30 1.48 -9.37
CA PRO A 303 6.24 0.72 -8.68
C PRO A 303 4.86 0.83 -9.33
N ASN A 304 4.58 1.90 -10.09
CA ASN A 304 3.28 2.16 -10.72
C ASN A 304 2.93 1.18 -11.86
N VAL A 305 3.93 0.53 -12.45
CA VAL A 305 3.76 -0.46 -13.52
C VAL A 305 4.14 -1.88 -13.09
N ALA A 306 4.72 -2.05 -11.91
CA ALA A 306 5.32 -3.29 -11.44
C ALA A 306 4.33 -4.43 -11.13
N GLN A 307 3.02 -4.17 -11.20
CA GLN A 307 1.96 -5.17 -11.06
C GLN A 307 1.84 -6.11 -12.28
N VAL A 308 2.27 -5.67 -13.46
CA VAL A 308 2.28 -6.49 -14.67
C VAL A 308 3.69 -7.04 -14.84
N LYS A 309 3.83 -8.37 -14.74
CA LYS A 309 5.13 -9.05 -14.75
C LYS A 309 5.68 -9.25 -16.16
N PRO A 310 6.99 -9.52 -16.32
CA PRO A 310 7.54 -9.97 -17.60
C PRO A 310 6.74 -11.15 -18.17
N GLY A 311 6.26 -11.02 -19.40
CA GLY A 311 5.41 -12.02 -20.06
C GLY A 311 3.91 -11.86 -19.81
N GLU A 312 3.48 -10.95 -18.94
CA GLU A 312 2.09 -10.55 -18.78
C GLU A 312 1.74 -9.34 -19.66
N TYR A 313 0.44 -9.06 -19.81
CA TYR A 313 -0.05 -7.96 -20.63
C TYR A 313 -1.23 -7.25 -19.96
N TYR A 314 -1.31 -5.94 -20.18
CA TYR A 314 -2.49 -5.14 -19.90
C TYR A 314 -2.61 -4.02 -20.95
N PRO A 315 -3.81 -3.78 -21.53
CA PRO A 315 -3.95 -2.92 -22.70
C PRO A 315 -3.66 -1.43 -22.45
N ASP A 316 -3.99 -0.93 -21.25
CA ASP A 316 -3.85 0.49 -20.92
C ASP A 316 -2.78 0.68 -19.83
N MET A 317 -1.57 0.18 -20.09
CA MET A 317 -0.45 0.42 -19.19
C MET A 317 -0.01 1.88 -19.28
N PRO A 318 0.10 2.59 -18.15
CA PRO A 318 0.64 3.94 -18.14
C PRO A 318 2.15 3.90 -18.37
N GLU A 319 2.72 5.07 -18.66
CA GLU A 319 4.17 5.22 -18.66
C GLU A 319 4.75 4.97 -17.26
N ALA A 320 5.94 4.38 -17.21
CA ALA A 320 6.65 4.13 -15.97
C ALA A 320 7.04 5.47 -15.31
N VAL A 321 6.89 5.55 -13.99
CA VAL A 321 7.40 6.65 -13.16
C VAL A 321 8.52 6.09 -12.29
N PRO A 322 9.80 6.26 -12.67
CA PRO A 322 10.93 5.71 -11.94
C PRO A 322 11.14 6.42 -10.59
N LEU A 323 11.19 5.64 -9.51
CA LEU A 323 11.48 6.09 -8.16
C LEU A 323 12.82 5.55 -7.63
N GLY A 324 13.45 4.60 -8.32
CA GLY A 324 14.77 4.04 -7.96
C GLY A 324 15.47 3.38 -9.14
N LYS A 325 16.67 2.84 -8.91
CA LYS A 325 17.50 2.25 -9.98
C LYS A 325 17.15 0.83 -10.35
N GLY A 326 16.34 0.14 -9.55
CA GLY A 326 16.03 -1.27 -9.82
C GLY A 326 17.04 -2.25 -9.22
N GLU A 327 17.74 -1.88 -8.14
CA GLU A 327 18.82 -2.71 -7.57
C GLU A 327 18.28 -3.78 -6.61
N MET A 328 19.16 -4.70 -6.18
CA MET A 328 18.85 -5.71 -5.14
C MET A 328 18.97 -5.08 -3.75
N GLU A 329 18.00 -4.24 -3.40
CA GLU A 329 18.00 -3.39 -2.22
C GLU A 329 16.64 -3.38 -1.51
N GLY A 330 16.58 -2.78 -0.32
CA GLY A 330 15.32 -2.51 0.35
C GLY A 330 14.55 -1.39 -0.33
N ASP A 331 13.22 -1.48 -0.34
CA ASP A 331 12.34 -0.41 -0.78
C ASP A 331 11.17 -0.15 0.17
N MET A 332 10.62 1.07 0.10
CA MET A 332 9.61 1.56 1.02
C MET A 332 8.28 0.80 0.92
N ASN A 333 7.95 0.35 -0.29
CA ASN A 333 6.72 -0.38 -0.55
C ASN A 333 6.78 -1.76 0.11
N ALA A 334 7.86 -2.50 -0.10
CA ALA A 334 8.09 -3.78 0.54
C ALA A 334 8.25 -3.68 2.06
N GLY A 335 8.95 -2.65 2.56
CA GLY A 335 9.03 -2.38 4.01
C GLY A 335 7.67 -2.16 4.66
N THR A 336 6.79 -1.38 4.01
CA THR A 336 5.41 -1.17 4.47
C THR A 336 4.62 -2.48 4.53
N GLN A 337 4.80 -3.31 3.51
CA GLN A 337 4.12 -4.60 3.43
C GLN A 337 4.60 -5.60 4.48
N ALA A 338 5.91 -5.64 4.75
CA ALA A 338 6.48 -6.49 5.80
C ALA A 338 5.89 -6.15 7.18
N ILE A 339 5.82 -4.85 7.51
CA ILE A 339 5.20 -4.38 8.75
C ILE A 339 3.73 -4.81 8.83
N LEU A 340 2.97 -4.63 7.76
CA LEU A 340 1.56 -5.05 7.71
C LEU A 340 1.40 -6.55 7.88
N ILE A 341 2.22 -7.36 7.20
CA ILE A 341 2.23 -8.83 7.37
C ILE A 341 2.41 -9.19 8.84
N ARG A 342 3.41 -8.61 9.50
CA ARG A 342 3.76 -8.91 10.89
C ARG A 342 2.58 -8.69 11.83
N TYR A 343 1.92 -7.53 11.74
CA TYR A 343 0.74 -7.24 12.56
C TYR A 343 -0.47 -8.10 12.18
N SER A 344 -0.73 -8.30 10.90
CA SER A 344 -1.86 -9.10 10.44
C SER A 344 -1.73 -10.58 10.83
N LEU A 345 -0.54 -11.15 10.88
CA LEU A 345 -0.33 -12.52 11.37
C LEU A 345 -0.64 -12.66 12.87
N ARG A 346 -0.29 -11.66 13.69
CA ARG A 346 -0.68 -11.65 15.11
C ARG A 346 -2.20 -11.55 15.28
N GLU A 347 -2.84 -10.68 14.50
CA GLU A 347 -4.30 -10.51 14.47
C GLU A 347 -5.01 -11.80 14.04
N LEU A 348 -4.52 -12.49 12.99
CA LEU A 348 -5.07 -13.78 12.54
C LEU A 348 -4.95 -14.88 13.60
N GLY A 349 -3.90 -14.81 14.42
CA GLY A 349 -3.83 -15.65 15.61
C GLY A 349 -4.91 -15.29 16.63
N GLY A 350 -5.23 -14.01 16.81
CA GLY A 350 -5.86 -13.52 18.03
C GLY A 350 -4.85 -13.30 19.15
N LEU A 351 -3.58 -13.03 18.80
CA LEU A 351 -2.54 -12.64 19.75
C LEU A 351 -2.61 -11.15 20.02
N GLN A 352 -2.19 -10.76 21.23
CA GLN A 352 -1.98 -9.36 21.56
C GLN A 352 -0.92 -8.74 20.64
N GLU A 353 -1.19 -7.52 20.19
CA GLU A 353 -0.21 -6.68 19.53
C GLU A 353 0.97 -6.39 20.46
N ARG A 354 2.18 -6.43 19.91
CA ARG A 354 3.42 -6.12 20.61
C ARG A 354 4.21 -5.12 19.80
N GLU A 355 4.96 -4.24 20.45
CA GLU A 355 5.93 -3.41 19.75
C GLU A 355 7.05 -4.29 19.16
N LEU A 356 7.78 -3.77 18.19
CA LEU A 356 8.98 -4.42 17.67
C LEU A 356 10.16 -3.94 18.50
N ASP A 357 10.90 -4.84 19.14
CA ASP A 357 12.09 -4.47 19.92
C ASP A 357 13.11 -3.69 19.07
N ALA A 358 13.21 -4.00 17.77
CA ALA A 358 14.05 -3.27 16.81
C ALA A 358 13.67 -1.78 16.66
N ALA A 359 12.48 -1.38 17.09
CA ALA A 359 12.00 -0.01 17.06
C ALA A 359 12.44 0.82 18.29
N ASP A 360 12.99 0.18 19.33
CA ASP A 360 13.26 0.83 20.62
C ASP A 360 14.29 1.96 20.55
N SER A 361 15.24 1.91 19.61
CA SER A 361 16.19 2.99 19.37
C SER A 361 15.79 3.92 18.23
N ALA A 362 14.72 3.61 17.49
CA ALA A 362 14.39 4.31 16.25
C ALA A 362 14.08 5.80 16.47
N PHE A 363 14.53 6.61 15.53
CA PHE A 363 14.43 8.07 15.41
C PHE A 363 15.10 8.88 16.54
N SER A 364 15.84 8.21 17.45
CA SER A 364 16.56 8.89 18.54
C SER A 364 17.65 9.83 18.02
N ASN A 365 18.35 9.45 16.94
CA ASN A 365 19.44 10.24 16.36
C ASN A 365 18.93 11.46 15.58
N LEU A 366 17.82 11.30 14.85
CA LEU A 366 17.19 12.39 14.11
C LEU A 366 16.65 13.50 15.03
N ARG A 367 16.24 13.13 16.26
CA ARG A 367 15.85 14.10 17.28
C ARG A 367 17.02 14.98 17.73
N ALA A 368 18.20 14.40 17.96
CA ALA A 368 19.39 15.13 18.41
C ALA A 368 19.94 16.11 17.35
N ALA A 369 19.87 15.75 16.07
CA ALA A 369 20.30 16.61 14.97
C ALA A 369 19.37 17.83 14.78
N ALA A 370 18.05 17.67 14.95
CA ALA A 370 17.10 18.77 14.85
C ALA A 370 17.31 19.82 15.97
N ASP A 371 17.55 19.38 17.21
CA ASP A 371 17.72 20.27 18.37
C ASP A 371 19.00 21.13 18.32
N THR A 372 20.00 20.72 17.54
CA THR A 372 21.25 21.48 17.37
C THR A 372 21.16 22.55 16.27
N SER A 373 20.31 22.35 15.26
CA SER A 373 20.09 23.32 14.17
C SER A 373 19.32 24.60 14.55
N PHE A 374 18.65 24.62 15.72
CA PHE A 374 17.95 25.80 16.25
C PHE A 374 18.78 26.62 17.26
N ARG A 375 20.06 26.30 17.46
CA ARG A 375 20.96 26.98 18.40
C ARG A 375 22.07 27.82 17.74
N VAL A 376 21.93 28.19 16.47
CA VAL A 376 22.88 29.07 15.76
C VAL A 376 22.23 30.39 15.39
#